data_AF-A0A978UTL0-F1
#
_entry.id   AF-A0A978UTL0-F1
#
_cell.length_a   1.000
_cell.length_b   1.000
_cell.length_c   1.000
_cell.angle_alpha   90.00
_cell.angle_beta   90.00
_cell.angle_gamma   90.00
#
_symmetry.space_group_name_H-M   'P 1'
#
loop_
_entity.id
_entity.type
_entity.pdbx_description
1 polymer ?
#
loop_
_entity_poly.entity_id
_entity_poly.type
_entity_poly.pdbx_seq_one_letter_code
_entity_poly.pdbx_strand_id
1 'polypeptide(L)'
;MKMASLFAQLLCILMITMASIAIIEAKRIGIEIGSREVAEFREFDYFVLALQWPGTFCHRTDHCCSSNACCRRSNAPTEFTIHGLWPDYNDGTWPACCTHESFDEKEISTLLDALEKYWPSLSCGKPSTCHGGKGSFWAHEVLIKFGLYFLTL
;
A
#
# COMPACT_ATOMS: atom_id res chain seq x y z
N MET A 1 -28.44 19.91 55.55
CA MET A 1 -27.34 19.88 54.57
C MET A 1 -26.51 18.59 54.61
N LYS A 2 -26.10 18.05 55.77
CA LYS A 2 -25.31 16.80 55.86
C LYS A 2 -26.03 15.52 55.34
N MET A 3 -27.34 15.39 55.59
CA MET A 3 -28.10 14.22 55.12
C MET A 3 -28.20 14.16 53.59
N ALA A 4 -28.46 15.28 52.91
CA ALA A 4 -28.50 15.34 51.45
C ALA A 4 -27.15 14.95 50.80
N SER A 5 -26.03 15.30 51.46
CA SER A 5 -24.69 14.88 51.05
C SER A 5 -24.47 13.37 51.21
N LEU A 6 -24.97 12.77 52.29
CA LEU A 6 -24.89 11.32 52.52
C LEU A 6 -25.75 10.56 51.51
N PHE A 7 -26.95 11.05 51.19
CA PHE A 7 -27.79 10.47 50.15
C PHE A 7 -27.14 10.54 48.76
N ALA A 8 -26.53 11.68 48.41
CA ALA A 8 -25.80 11.82 47.15
C ALA A 8 -24.58 10.88 47.08
N GLN A 9 -23.83 10.72 48.17
CA GLN A 9 -22.71 9.79 48.24
C GLN A 9 -23.16 8.33 48.11
N LEU A 10 -24.25 7.94 48.77
CA LEU A 10 -24.79 6.58 48.69
C LEU A 10 -25.29 6.25 47.27
N LEU A 11 -25.90 7.21 46.59
CA LEU A 11 -26.32 7.09 45.20
C LEU A 11 -25.12 6.95 44.25
N CYS A 12 -24.06 7.74 44.45
CA CYS A 12 -22.83 7.60 43.65
C CYS A 12 -22.17 6.23 43.83
N ILE A 13 -22.08 5.73 45.07
CA ILE A 13 -21.50 4.41 45.35
C ILE A 13 -22.34 3.31 44.68
N LEU A 14 -23.66 3.40 44.76
CA LEU A 14 -24.56 2.45 44.10
C LEU A 14 -24.37 2.46 42.59
N MET A 15 -24.26 3.64 41.96
CA MET A 15 -24.01 3.76 40.51
C MET A 15 -22.66 3.17 40.11
N ILE A 16 -21.61 3.39 40.89
CA ILE A 16 -20.26 2.85 40.64
C ILE A 16 -20.24 1.32 40.75
N THR A 17 -20.90 0.77 41.77
CA THR A 17 -20.96 -0.69 41.97
C THR A 17 -21.73 -1.39 40.86
N MET A 18 -22.87 -0.83 40.42
CA MET A 18 -23.65 -1.37 39.31
C MET A 18 -22.89 -1.33 37.98
N ALA A 19 -22.16 -0.24 37.70
CA ALA A 19 -21.31 -0.14 36.52
C ALA A 19 -20.18 -1.18 36.54
N SER A 20 -19.55 -1.37 37.69
CA SER A 20 -18.46 -2.34 37.86
C SER A 20 -18.93 -3.79 37.67
N ILE A 21 -20.10 -4.14 38.21
CA ILE A 21 -20.72 -5.46 38.03
C ILE A 21 -21.09 -5.70 36.56
N ALA A 22 -21.67 -4.71 35.89
CA ALA A 22 -22.00 -4.80 34.47
C ALA A 22 -20.76 -5.03 33.59
N ILE A 23 -19.63 -4.38 33.90
CA ILE A 23 -18.35 -4.58 33.20
C ILE A 23 -17.81 -6.00 33.45
N ILE A 24 -17.89 -6.50 34.68
CA ILE A 24 -17.43 -7.86 35.02
C ILE A 24 -18.24 -8.89 34.24
N GLU A 25 -19.57 -8.78 34.22
CA GLU A 25 -20.43 -9.71 33.48
C GLU A 25 -20.23 -9.62 31.95
N ALA A 26 -20.06 -8.42 31.40
CA ALA A 26 -19.74 -8.24 29.98
C ALA A 26 -18.42 -8.95 29.61
N LYS A 27 -17.41 -8.88 30.48
CA LYS A 27 -16.13 -9.58 30.31
C LYS A 27 -16.26 -11.10 30.43
N ARG A 28 -17.20 -11.61 31.23
CA ARG A 28 -17.50 -13.06 31.31
C ARG A 28 -18.22 -13.58 30.05
N ILE A 29 -19.02 -12.73 29.41
CA ILE A 29 -19.75 -13.05 28.16
C ILE A 29 -18.85 -12.86 26.91
N GLY A 30 -17.60 -12.40 27.09
CA GLY A 30 -16.68 -12.17 25.97
C GLY A 30 -17.07 -10.96 25.10
N ILE A 31 -17.91 -10.07 25.61
CA ILE A 31 -18.19 -8.78 24.98
C ILE A 31 -17.00 -7.88 25.32
N GLU A 32 -15.93 -8.00 24.54
CA GLU A 32 -14.92 -6.96 24.50
C GLU A 32 -15.53 -5.74 23.81
N ILE A 33 -15.81 -4.68 24.58
CA ILE A 33 -15.93 -3.32 24.04
C ILE A 33 -14.51 -2.88 23.65
N GLY A 34 -13.92 -3.60 22.69
CA GLY A 34 -12.65 -3.26 22.08
C GLY A 34 -12.92 -2.14 21.10
N SER A 35 -12.27 -1.00 21.31
CA SER A 35 -11.99 -0.05 20.24
C SER A 35 -11.53 -0.84 19.01
N ARG A 36 -12.12 -0.60 17.84
CA ARG A 36 -11.60 -1.11 16.57
C ARG A 36 -10.09 -0.90 16.56
N GLU A 37 -9.31 -1.97 16.57
CA GLU A 37 -7.92 -1.89 16.13
C GLU A 37 -7.99 -1.32 14.71
N VAL A 38 -7.59 -0.07 14.56
CA VAL A 38 -7.14 0.40 13.26
C VAL A 38 -5.95 -0.50 12.97
N ALA A 39 -6.06 -1.36 11.96
CA ALA A 39 -4.94 -2.14 11.49
C ALA A 39 -3.86 -1.15 11.05
N GLU A 40 -2.90 -0.85 11.92
CA GLU A 40 -1.71 -0.13 11.52
C GLU A 40 -0.94 -1.04 10.57
N PHE A 41 -0.77 -0.58 9.34
CA PHE A 41 0.16 -1.21 8.43
C PHE A 41 1.57 -1.08 9.01
N ARG A 42 2.24 -2.22 9.21
CA ARG A 42 3.65 -2.25 9.60
C ARG A 42 4.48 -1.48 8.56
N GLU A 43 5.26 -0.51 9.03
CA GLU A 43 6.24 0.21 8.21
C GLU A 43 7.32 -0.73 7.68
N PHE A 44 7.78 -0.50 6.44
CA PHE A 44 8.79 -1.31 5.77
C PHE A 44 10.19 -1.12 6.37
N ASP A 45 11.09 -2.08 6.15
CA ASP A 45 12.43 -2.05 6.76
C ASP A 45 13.49 -1.43 5.83
N TYR A 46 13.40 -1.68 4.51
CA TYR A 46 14.31 -1.14 3.51
C TYR A 46 13.67 -1.06 2.11
N PHE A 47 14.35 -0.35 1.19
CA PHE A 47 13.98 -0.34 -0.22
C PHE A 47 14.91 -1.21 -1.06
N VAL A 48 14.33 -1.92 -2.02
CA VAL A 48 15.02 -2.59 -3.11
C VAL A 48 14.82 -1.78 -4.39
N LEU A 49 15.91 -1.26 -4.95
CA LEU A 49 15.91 -0.74 -6.32
C LEU A 49 16.24 -1.89 -7.27
N ALA A 50 15.22 -2.41 -7.94
CA ALA A 50 15.35 -3.47 -8.92
C ALA A 50 15.61 -2.87 -10.32
N LEU A 51 16.73 -3.26 -10.92
CA LEU A 51 17.07 -2.93 -12.30
C LEU A 51 16.93 -4.16 -13.18
N GLN A 52 16.53 -3.96 -14.43
CA GLN A 52 16.43 -5.00 -15.44
C GLN A 52 17.33 -4.69 -16.64
N TRP A 53 17.88 -5.75 -17.24
CA TRP A 53 18.70 -5.65 -18.44
C TRP A 53 17.83 -5.89 -19.69
N PRO A 54 17.57 -4.87 -20.53
CA PRO A 54 16.72 -5.01 -21.71
C PRO A 54 17.28 -6.03 -22.72
N GLY A 55 18.60 -6.16 -22.84
CA GLY A 55 19.21 -7.11 -23.77
C GLY A 55 18.78 -8.57 -23.51
N THR A 56 18.65 -8.96 -22.23
CA THR A 56 18.14 -10.30 -21.87
C THR A 56 16.63 -10.37 -22.02
N PHE A 57 15.90 -9.35 -21.54
CA PHE A 57 14.43 -9.35 -21.57
C PHE A 57 13.90 -9.38 -23.01
N CYS A 58 14.41 -8.48 -23.86
CA CYS A 58 13.97 -8.28 -25.22
C CYS A 58 14.43 -9.39 -26.18
N HIS A 59 15.35 -10.26 -25.77
CA HIS A 59 15.88 -11.32 -26.63
C HIS A 59 14.80 -12.25 -27.20
N ARG A 60 13.71 -12.46 -26.44
CA ARG A 60 12.56 -13.28 -26.86
C ARG A 60 11.33 -12.47 -27.22
N THR A 61 11.45 -11.17 -27.46
CA THR A 61 10.33 -10.36 -27.93
C THR A 61 10.00 -10.71 -29.38
N ASP A 62 8.85 -11.33 -29.57
CA ASP A 62 8.30 -11.76 -30.87
C ASP A 62 7.15 -10.86 -31.36
N HIS A 63 6.52 -10.12 -30.44
CA HIS A 63 5.40 -9.23 -30.72
C HIS A 63 5.67 -7.79 -30.25
N CYS A 64 5.30 -6.81 -31.10
CA CYS A 64 5.47 -5.39 -30.84
C CYS A 64 4.15 -4.64 -30.63
N CYS A 65 4.19 -3.62 -29.79
CA CYS A 65 3.08 -2.74 -29.47
C CYS A 65 3.63 -1.39 -29.00
N SER A 66 2.76 -0.39 -28.84
CA SER A 66 3.16 0.96 -28.42
C SER A 66 3.83 1.02 -27.04
N SER A 67 3.41 0.17 -26.10
CA SER A 67 3.95 0.14 -24.74
C SER A 67 5.27 -0.61 -24.59
N ASN A 68 5.67 -1.41 -25.58
CA ASN A 68 6.86 -2.25 -25.47
C ASN A 68 8.11 -1.52 -25.99
N ALA A 69 8.97 -1.08 -25.08
CA ALA A 69 10.19 -0.36 -25.44
C ALA A 69 11.24 -1.21 -26.17
N CYS A 70 11.16 -2.55 -26.12
CA CYS A 70 11.99 -3.41 -26.97
C CYS A 70 11.81 -3.11 -28.46
N CYS A 71 10.65 -2.58 -28.85
CA CYS A 71 10.29 -2.32 -30.24
C CYS A 71 10.54 -0.89 -30.71
N ARG A 72 11.20 -0.05 -29.89
CA ARG A 72 11.50 1.35 -30.21
C ARG A 72 12.65 1.55 -31.20
N ARG A 73 13.09 0.49 -31.90
CA ARG A 73 14.14 0.51 -32.92
C ARG A 73 15.43 1.15 -32.40
N SER A 74 15.91 2.24 -33.01
CA SER A 74 17.10 2.98 -32.56
C SER A 74 16.97 3.56 -31.15
N ASN A 75 15.74 3.69 -30.65
CA ASN A 75 15.43 4.20 -29.31
C ASN A 75 15.09 3.07 -28.32
N ALA A 76 15.38 1.81 -28.66
CA ALA A 76 15.28 0.72 -27.71
C ALA A 76 16.32 0.92 -26.59
N PRO A 77 15.97 0.63 -25.33
CA PRO A 77 16.87 0.86 -24.21
C PRO A 77 18.07 -0.10 -24.28
N THR A 78 19.28 0.46 -24.21
CA THR A 78 20.57 -0.27 -24.26
C THR A 78 21.31 -0.29 -22.93
N GLU A 79 20.72 0.29 -21.90
CA GLU A 79 21.25 0.41 -20.55
C GLU A 79 20.29 -0.30 -19.57
N PHE A 80 20.74 -0.50 -18.32
CA PHE A 80 19.81 -0.96 -17.28
C PHE A 80 18.65 0.03 -17.15
N THR A 81 17.43 -0.51 -17.16
CA THR A 81 16.22 0.25 -16.86
C THR A 81 15.70 -0.14 -15.50
N ILE A 82 14.96 0.76 -14.87
CA ILE A 82 14.27 0.49 -13.62
C ILE A 82 13.19 -0.57 -13.91
N HIS A 83 13.14 -1.59 -13.07
CA HIS A 83 12.00 -2.50 -12.98
C HIS A 83 11.05 -1.98 -11.90
N GLY A 84 11.59 -1.73 -10.70
CA GLY A 84 10.80 -1.15 -9.63
C GLY A 84 11.63 -0.68 -8.45
N LEU A 85 10.97 0.07 -7.57
CA LEU A 85 11.46 0.45 -6.26
C LEU A 85 10.49 -0.13 -5.24
N TRP A 86 10.93 -1.06 -4.41
CA TRP A 86 10.04 -1.88 -3.59
C TRP A 86 10.37 -1.77 -2.11
N PRO A 87 9.42 -1.40 -1.24
CA PRO A 87 9.55 -1.61 0.18
C PRO A 87 9.58 -3.11 0.48
N ASP A 88 10.43 -3.52 1.41
CA ASP A 88 10.65 -4.92 1.77
C ASP A 88 10.91 -5.05 3.29
N TYR A 89 10.77 -6.27 3.82
CA TYR A 89 11.02 -6.58 5.22
C TYR A 89 12.27 -7.47 5.38
N ASN A 90 12.89 -7.41 6.55
CA ASN A 90 14.05 -8.24 6.90
C ASN A 90 13.72 -9.73 7.04
N ASP A 91 12.43 -10.07 7.17
CA ASP A 91 11.94 -11.45 7.23
C ASP A 91 11.74 -12.09 5.84
N GLY A 92 11.99 -11.34 4.75
CA GLY A 92 11.85 -11.78 3.36
C GLY A 92 10.43 -11.70 2.80
N THR A 93 9.47 -11.16 3.57
CA THR A 93 8.15 -10.78 3.07
C THR A 93 8.14 -9.30 2.67
N TRP A 94 7.12 -8.85 1.94
CA TRP A 94 7.00 -7.46 1.51
C TRP A 94 5.56 -6.95 1.68
N PRO A 95 5.38 -5.65 2.00
CA PRO A 95 4.07 -5.03 1.94
C PRO A 95 3.59 -4.97 0.48
N ALA A 96 2.30 -5.18 0.27
CA ALA A 96 1.69 -5.04 -1.05
C ALA A 96 0.25 -4.56 -0.93
N CYS A 97 -0.21 -3.79 -1.92
CA CYS A 97 -1.59 -3.29 -2.00
C CYS A 97 -2.06 -2.53 -0.75
N CYS A 98 -1.20 -1.64 -0.22
CA CYS A 98 -1.46 -0.87 1.00
C CYS A 98 -2.48 0.27 0.81
N THR A 99 -2.95 0.51 -0.42
CA THR A 99 -3.88 1.59 -0.74
C THR A 99 -5.02 1.10 -1.62
N HIS A 100 -6.18 1.75 -1.48
CA HIS A 100 -7.34 1.60 -2.36
C HIS A 100 -7.43 2.73 -3.41
N GLU A 101 -6.50 3.69 -3.36
CA GLU A 101 -6.43 4.78 -4.33
C GLU A 101 -6.13 4.25 -5.75
N SER A 102 -6.64 4.98 -6.74
CA SER A 102 -6.29 4.72 -8.14
C SER A 102 -5.04 5.50 -8.55
N PHE A 103 -4.27 4.94 -9.47
CA PHE A 103 -3.15 5.64 -10.09
C PHE A 103 -3.65 6.65 -11.13
N ASP A 104 -3.31 7.93 -10.96
CA ASP A 104 -3.52 8.98 -11.98
C ASP A 104 -2.18 9.37 -12.61
N GLU A 105 -2.06 9.15 -13.92
CA GLU A 105 -0.86 9.46 -14.69
C GLU A 105 -0.58 10.97 -14.78
N LYS A 106 -1.59 11.82 -14.54
CA LYS A 106 -1.41 13.28 -14.53
C LYS A 106 -0.48 13.73 -13.40
N GLU A 107 -0.46 13.02 -12.28
CA GLU A 107 0.40 13.31 -11.12
C GLU A 107 1.89 13.15 -11.47
N ILE A 108 2.22 12.31 -12.45
CA ILE A 108 3.59 12.09 -12.92
C ILE A 108 3.88 12.75 -14.26
N SER A 109 2.99 13.63 -14.74
CA SER A 109 3.08 14.23 -16.09
C SER A 109 4.42 14.92 -16.37
N THR A 110 5.02 15.54 -15.36
CA THR A 110 6.33 16.21 -15.45
C THR A 110 7.51 15.24 -15.55
N LEU A 111 7.31 13.96 -15.23
CA LEU A 111 8.33 12.91 -15.21
C LEU A 111 8.24 11.96 -16.41
N LEU A 112 7.20 12.07 -17.24
CA LEU A 112 6.90 11.10 -18.30
C LEU A 112 8.08 10.84 -19.23
N ASP A 113 8.77 11.89 -19.70
CA ASP A 113 9.94 11.72 -20.59
C ASP A 113 11.06 10.89 -19.93
N ALA A 114 11.28 11.10 -18.64
CA ALA A 114 12.28 10.35 -17.88
C ALA A 114 11.83 8.91 -17.61
N LEU A 115 10.56 8.70 -17.27
CA LEU A 115 9.98 7.38 -17.04
C LEU A 115 9.93 6.55 -18.32
N GLU A 116 9.57 7.15 -19.45
CA GLU A 116 9.61 6.47 -20.74
C GLU A 116 11.04 6.07 -21.13
N LYS A 117 12.05 6.84 -20.75
CA LYS A 117 13.44 6.53 -21.07
C LYS A 117 14.05 5.49 -20.12
N TYR A 118 13.92 5.70 -18.81
CA TYR A 118 14.66 4.94 -17.80
C TYR A 118 13.80 3.90 -17.06
N TRP A 119 12.48 3.99 -17.11
CA TRP A 119 11.54 3.05 -16.50
C TRP A 119 10.45 2.56 -17.48
N PRO A 120 10.79 2.17 -18.72
CA PRO A 120 9.79 1.73 -19.70
C PRO A 120 9.22 0.35 -19.40
N SER A 121 8.01 0.09 -19.88
CA SER A 121 7.54 -1.29 -20.06
C SER A 121 8.32 -1.97 -21.19
N LEU A 122 8.73 -3.22 -20.96
CA LEU A 122 9.33 -4.09 -21.98
C LEU A 122 8.32 -5.14 -22.49
N SER A 123 7.03 -5.00 -22.15
CA SER A 123 5.96 -5.92 -22.50
C SER A 123 4.75 -5.21 -23.11
N CYS A 124 3.97 -5.98 -23.87
CA CYS A 124 2.70 -5.54 -24.46
C CYS A 124 1.49 -5.79 -23.57
N GLY A 125 1.61 -6.69 -22.59
CA GLY A 125 0.50 -6.99 -21.69
C GLY A 125 0.25 -5.83 -20.71
N LYS A 126 -1.01 -5.57 -20.40
CA LYS A 126 -1.37 -4.77 -19.23
C LYS A 126 -1.20 -5.62 -17.96
N PRO A 127 -0.27 -5.28 -17.07
CA PRO A 127 -0.12 -6.00 -15.81
C PRO A 127 -1.37 -5.85 -14.92
N SER A 128 -1.56 -6.81 -14.02
CA SER A 128 -2.58 -6.69 -12.96
C SER A 128 -2.22 -5.57 -12.01
N THR A 129 -3.22 -4.89 -11.46
CA THR A 129 -3.09 -3.99 -10.31
C THR A 129 -3.74 -4.66 -9.09
N CYS A 130 -3.75 -3.96 -7.95
CA CYS A 130 -4.46 -4.44 -6.77
C CYS A 130 -5.95 -4.69 -7.04
N HIS A 131 -6.54 -5.59 -6.26
CA HIS A 131 -7.98 -5.88 -6.30
C HIS A 131 -8.49 -6.37 -7.67
N GLY A 132 -7.62 -7.02 -8.47
CA GLY A 132 -8.00 -7.61 -9.76
C GLY A 132 -8.08 -6.62 -10.92
N GLY A 133 -7.64 -5.37 -10.74
CA GLY A 133 -7.57 -4.40 -11.83
C GLY A 133 -6.47 -4.70 -12.85
N LYS A 134 -6.44 -3.91 -13.92
CA LYS A 134 -5.42 -3.93 -14.98
C LYS A 134 -5.02 -2.49 -15.29
N GLY A 135 -3.73 -2.23 -15.49
CA GLY A 135 -3.21 -0.87 -15.63
C GLY A 135 -1.99 -0.77 -16.54
N SER A 136 -1.37 0.41 -16.53
CA SER A 136 -0.02 0.60 -17.08
C SER A 136 1.01 -0.12 -16.20
N PHE A 137 2.23 -0.21 -16.70
CA PHE A 137 3.35 -0.74 -15.92
C PHE A 137 3.62 0.08 -14.65
N TRP A 138 3.62 1.41 -14.76
CA TRP A 138 3.78 2.28 -13.59
C TRP A 138 2.65 2.12 -12.58
N ALA A 139 1.40 1.97 -13.04
CA ALA A 139 0.28 1.70 -12.15
C ALA A 139 0.45 0.37 -11.39
N HIS A 140 1.00 -0.67 -12.02
CA HIS A 140 1.31 -1.92 -11.35
C HIS A 140 2.36 -1.74 -10.25
N GLU A 141 3.49 -1.10 -10.57
CA GLU A 141 4.57 -0.86 -9.60
C GLU A 141 4.11 0.02 -8.43
N VAL A 142 3.39 1.11 -8.72
CA VAL A 142 2.93 2.04 -7.68
C VAL A 142 1.83 1.43 -6.80
N LEU A 143 0.82 0.80 -7.39
CA LEU A 143 -0.33 0.29 -6.64
C LEU A 143 0.00 -1.01 -5.88
N ILE A 144 0.69 -1.95 -6.52
CA ILE A 144 0.99 -3.24 -5.89
C ILE A 144 2.14 -3.11 -4.92
N LYS A 145 3.23 -2.42 -5.30
CA LYS A 145 4.49 -2.51 -4.55
C LYS A 145 4.77 -1.28 -3.69
N PHE A 146 4.56 -0.08 -4.20
CA PHE A 146 5.03 1.11 -3.50
C PHE A 146 4.05 1.63 -2.44
N GLY A 147 2.73 1.57 -2.71
CA GLY A 147 1.71 2.18 -1.85
C GLY A 147 1.80 3.72 -1.93
N LEU A 148 0.72 4.38 -2.34
CA LEU A 148 0.67 5.83 -2.61
C LEU A 148 0.76 6.72 -1.35
N TYR A 149 1.84 6.62 -0.58
CA TYR A 149 2.16 7.58 0.49
C TYR A 149 3.40 8.43 0.19
N PHE A 150 4.20 8.08 -0.82
CA PHE A 150 5.47 8.77 -1.11
C PHE A 150 5.38 9.88 -2.16
N LEU A 151 4.29 9.97 -2.94
CA LEU A 151 4.16 10.96 -4.03
C LEU A 151 3.49 12.28 -3.59
N THR A 152 3.11 12.40 -2.33
CA THR A 152 2.45 13.59 -1.76
C THR A 152 3.35 14.44 -0.86
N LEU A 153 4.68 14.29 -0.96
CA LEU A 153 5.68 15.13 -0.28
C LEU A 153 6.32 16.13 -1.26
#